data_AF-A0ABD0RGP3-F1
#
_entry.id   AF-A0ABD0RGP3-F1
#
_cell.length_a   1.000
_cell.length_b   1.000
_cell.length_c   1.000
_cell.angle_alpha   90.00
_cell.angle_beta   90.00
_cell.angle_gamma   90.00
#
_symmetry.space_group_name_H-M   'P 1'
#
loop_
_entity.id
_entity.type
_entity.pdbx_description
1 polymer ?
#
loop_
_entity_poly.entity_id
_entity_poly.type
_entity_poly.pdbx_seq_one_letter_code
_entity_poly.pdbx_strand_id
1 'polypeptide(L)'
;LCDLISQNPDKVTSLKVGAIIRGGLTRFTDQLGKLWCSLADYYIRSGHFEKARDVYEEAILTVVTVRDFTQVFDSYAQFEESMIAAKMETTSELGQDEDDDIDLELRLARFELLITRRPLLLNSVLLRQNPHNVHEWHKRVKLYEGQPRQIINTYTEAVQTIDAIKATGKPHSLWVSFARFYEDNEQLDD
;
A
#
# COMPACT_ATOMS: atom_id res chain seq x y z
N LEU A 1 13.20 -21.25 6.45
CA LEU A 1 12.04 -21.72 7.24
C LEU A 1 10.73 -21.15 6.66
N CYS A 2 10.58 -19.82 6.54
CA CYS A 2 9.39 -19.21 5.95
C CYS A 2 9.13 -19.68 4.51
N ASP A 3 10.14 -19.68 3.63
CA ASP A 3 10.04 -20.23 2.26
C ASP A 3 9.60 -21.70 2.23
N LEU A 4 10.00 -22.49 3.23
CA LEU A 4 9.68 -23.92 3.32
C LEU A 4 8.25 -24.16 3.82
N ILE A 5 7.77 -23.28 4.71
CA ILE A 5 6.41 -23.30 5.24
C ILE A 5 5.42 -22.74 4.20
N SER A 6 5.77 -21.67 3.50
CA SER A 6 4.92 -21.09 2.44
C SER A 6 4.77 -22.04 1.25
N GLN A 7 5.81 -22.79 0.89
CA GLN A 7 5.74 -23.78 -0.20
C GLN A 7 5.00 -25.07 0.16
N ASN A 8 4.74 -25.36 1.45
CA ASN A 8 4.08 -26.59 1.88
C ASN A 8 2.93 -26.34 2.89
N PRO A 9 1.85 -25.61 2.53
CA PRO A 9 0.76 -25.33 3.46
C PRO A 9 0.05 -26.60 3.96
N ASP A 10 -0.14 -27.58 3.07
CA ASP A 10 -0.91 -28.80 3.33
C ASP A 10 -0.20 -29.76 4.31
N LYS A 11 1.12 -29.65 4.43
CA LYS A 11 1.95 -30.50 5.32
C LYS A 11 2.16 -29.88 6.70
N VAL A 12 1.81 -28.60 6.88
CA VAL A 12 2.05 -27.84 8.11
C VAL A 12 0.70 -27.48 8.73
N THR A 13 -0.04 -28.50 9.19
CA THR A 13 -1.34 -28.34 9.86
C THR A 13 -1.22 -28.12 11.37
N SER A 14 -0.06 -28.45 11.98
CA SER A 14 0.14 -28.40 13.44
C SER A 14 0.69 -27.07 13.97
N LEU A 15 1.14 -26.17 13.10
CA LEU A 15 1.77 -24.90 13.48
C LEU A 15 0.88 -23.73 13.08
N LYS A 16 0.65 -22.79 14.00
CA LYS A 16 0.01 -21.49 13.69
C LYS A 16 0.99 -20.63 12.87
N VAL A 17 1.13 -20.94 11.59
CA VAL A 17 2.07 -20.31 10.65
C VAL A 17 1.96 -18.78 10.70
N GLY A 18 0.74 -18.25 10.71
CA GLY A 18 0.50 -16.81 10.82
C GLY A 18 1.07 -16.19 12.12
N ALA A 19 0.97 -16.87 13.25
CA ALA A 19 1.53 -16.37 14.52
C ALA A 19 3.07 -16.43 14.54
N ILE A 20 3.65 -17.44 13.89
CA ILE A 20 5.11 -17.61 13.82
C ILE A 20 5.72 -16.58 12.89
N ILE A 21 5.14 -16.37 11.71
CA ILE A 21 5.64 -15.35 10.76
C ILE A 21 5.42 -13.95 11.32
N ARG A 22 4.27 -13.67 11.97
CA ARG A 22 4.07 -12.40 12.71
C ARG A 22 5.08 -12.22 13.85
N GLY A 23 5.41 -13.27 14.58
CA GLY A 23 6.49 -13.25 15.55
C GLY A 23 7.86 -12.93 14.91
N GLY A 24 8.11 -13.47 13.71
CA GLY A 24 9.29 -13.17 12.89
C GLY A 24 9.35 -11.71 12.43
N LEU A 25 8.22 -11.13 12.03
CA LEU A 25 8.12 -9.72 11.61
C LEU A 25 8.53 -8.74 12.71
N THR A 26 8.29 -9.07 13.98
CA THR A 26 8.74 -8.23 15.11
C THR A 26 10.23 -8.36 15.42
N ARG A 27 10.87 -9.44 14.97
CA ARG A 27 12.27 -9.80 15.32
C ARG A 27 13.27 -9.55 14.20
N PHE A 28 12.85 -9.66 12.94
CA PHE A 28 13.71 -9.55 11.76
C PHE A 28 13.28 -8.36 10.91
N THR A 29 13.83 -7.19 11.21
CA THR A 29 13.49 -5.92 10.56
C THR A 29 14.17 -5.71 9.20
N ASP A 30 15.13 -6.56 8.84
CA ASP A 30 15.98 -6.44 7.65
C ASP A 30 15.40 -7.10 6.39
N GLN A 31 14.39 -7.97 6.55
CA GLN A 31 13.74 -8.71 5.44
C GLN A 31 12.21 -8.73 5.57
N LEU A 32 11.62 -7.63 6.03
CA LEU A 32 10.17 -7.54 6.26
C LEU A 32 9.37 -7.81 4.99
N GLY A 33 9.80 -7.27 3.84
CA GLY A 33 9.12 -7.50 2.56
C GLY A 33 9.01 -8.98 2.22
N LYS A 34 10.13 -9.71 2.32
CA LYS A 34 10.16 -11.15 2.05
C LYS A 34 9.27 -11.96 3.00
N LEU A 35 9.24 -11.60 4.28
CA LEU A 35 8.41 -12.27 5.29
C LEU A 35 6.92 -12.05 5.02
N TRP A 36 6.53 -10.83 4.66
CA TRP A 36 5.15 -10.50 4.27
C TRP A 36 4.72 -11.26 3.02
N CYS A 37 5.54 -11.28 1.97
CA CYS A 37 5.26 -12.07 0.76
C CYS A 37 5.11 -13.56 1.09
N SER A 38 5.99 -14.12 1.95
CA SER A 38 5.90 -15.52 2.37
C SER A 38 4.60 -15.84 3.12
N LEU A 39 4.11 -14.90 3.94
CA LEU A 39 2.85 -15.05 4.65
C LEU A 39 1.64 -14.98 3.70
N ALA A 40 1.67 -14.06 2.73
CA ALA A 40 0.65 -13.95 1.71
C ALA A 40 0.61 -15.21 0.84
N ASP A 41 1.76 -15.69 0.37
CA ASP A 41 1.90 -16.93 -0.42
C ASP A 41 1.30 -18.15 0.30
N TYR A 42 1.49 -18.24 1.62
CA TYR A 42 0.89 -19.29 2.42
C TYR A 42 -0.65 -19.25 2.36
N TYR A 43 -1.26 -18.07 2.48
CA TYR A 43 -2.71 -17.92 2.38
C TYR A 43 -3.25 -18.14 0.96
N ILE A 44 -2.52 -17.69 -0.07
CA ILE A 44 -2.85 -17.90 -1.48
C ILE A 44 -2.90 -19.41 -1.78
N ARG A 45 -1.85 -20.15 -1.42
CA ARG A 45 -1.79 -21.60 -1.65
C ARG A 45 -2.78 -22.38 -0.80
N SER A 46 -3.19 -21.84 0.35
CA SER A 46 -4.26 -22.41 1.18
C SER A 46 -5.68 -22.07 0.66
N GLY A 47 -5.82 -21.41 -0.49
CA GLY A 47 -7.10 -20.99 -1.08
C GLY A 47 -7.80 -19.84 -0.34
N HIS A 48 -7.13 -19.19 0.61
CA HIS A 48 -7.69 -18.10 1.41
C HIS A 48 -7.29 -16.73 0.83
N PHE A 49 -7.81 -16.40 -0.36
CA PHE A 49 -7.43 -15.20 -1.12
C PHE A 49 -7.72 -13.89 -0.37
N GLU A 50 -8.86 -13.76 0.29
CA GLU A 50 -9.19 -12.55 1.06
C GLU A 50 -8.21 -12.33 2.22
N LYS A 51 -7.78 -13.39 2.91
CA LYS A 51 -6.75 -13.28 3.96
C LYS A 51 -5.38 -12.89 3.38
N ALA A 52 -5.07 -13.31 2.15
CA ALA A 52 -3.84 -12.87 1.48
C ALA A 52 -3.88 -11.37 1.16
N ARG A 53 -5.03 -10.85 0.71
CA ARG A 53 -5.26 -9.41 0.50
C ARG A 53 -5.10 -8.62 1.79
N ASP A 54 -5.71 -9.09 2.88
CA ASP A 54 -5.57 -8.46 4.21
C ASP A 54 -4.10 -8.37 4.63
N VAL A 55 -3.33 -9.44 4.41
CA VAL A 55 -1.88 -9.48 4.69
C VAL A 55 -1.10 -8.50 3.83
N TYR A 56 -1.42 -8.37 2.54
CA TYR A 56 -0.78 -7.38 1.67
C TYR A 56 -1.10 -5.94 2.06
N GLU A 57 -2.34 -5.62 2.39
CA GLU A 57 -2.72 -4.28 2.87
C GLU A 57 -2.06 -3.96 4.22
N GLU A 58 -2.01 -4.91 5.15
CA GLU A 58 -1.28 -4.76 6.43
C GLU A 58 0.22 -4.51 6.18
N ALA A 59 0.82 -5.26 5.25
CA ALA A 59 2.22 -5.10 4.87
C ALA A 59 2.50 -3.70 4.29
N ILE A 60 1.69 -3.23 3.35
CA ILE A 60 1.82 -1.90 2.72
C ILE A 60 1.77 -0.77 3.76
N LEU A 61 0.92 -0.92 4.78
CA LEU A 61 0.78 0.07 5.84
C LEU A 61 1.94 0.05 6.86
N THR A 62 2.62 -1.09 7.01
CA THR A 62 3.64 -1.28 8.06
C THR A 62 5.08 -1.12 7.57
N VAL A 63 5.35 -1.40 6.29
CA VAL A 63 6.71 -1.31 5.73
C VAL A 63 7.24 0.13 5.77
N VAL A 64 8.50 0.26 6.18
CA VAL A 64 9.18 1.56 6.35
C VAL A 64 10.21 1.81 5.23
N THR A 65 10.67 0.77 4.54
CA THR A 65 11.65 0.92 3.45
C THR A 65 10.97 0.84 2.09
N VAL A 66 11.47 1.63 1.14
CA VAL A 66 11.02 1.58 -0.25
C VAL A 66 11.27 0.20 -0.86
N ARG A 67 12.36 -0.47 -0.47
CA ARG A 67 12.67 -1.83 -0.95
C ARG A 67 11.59 -2.82 -0.56
N ASP A 68 11.24 -2.87 0.72
CA ASP A 68 10.21 -3.78 1.23
C ASP A 68 8.84 -3.43 0.64
N PHE A 69 8.53 -2.14 0.54
CA PHE A 69 7.30 -1.67 -0.11
C PHE A 69 7.20 -2.14 -1.56
N THR A 70 8.23 -1.92 -2.38
CA THR A 70 8.23 -2.34 -3.78
C THR A 70 8.06 -3.85 -3.89
N GLN A 71 8.77 -4.62 -3.07
CA GLN A 71 8.65 -6.08 -3.08
C GLN A 71 7.22 -6.55 -2.75
N VAL A 72 6.61 -6.00 -1.70
CA VAL A 72 5.24 -6.35 -1.29
C VAL A 72 4.23 -5.90 -2.33
N PHE A 73 4.35 -4.66 -2.83
CA PHE A 73 3.43 -4.08 -3.80
C PHE A 73 3.46 -4.83 -5.13
N ASP A 74 4.65 -5.13 -5.65
CA ASP A 74 4.79 -5.85 -6.92
C ASP A 74 4.26 -7.29 -6.78
N SER A 75 4.48 -7.95 -5.64
CA SER A 75 3.89 -9.27 -5.35
C SER A 75 2.36 -9.22 -5.26
N TYR A 76 1.80 -8.18 -4.65
CA TYR A 76 0.37 -7.99 -4.54
C TYR A 76 -0.28 -7.72 -5.90
N ALA A 77 0.32 -6.84 -6.71
CA ALA A 77 -0.14 -6.55 -8.07
C ALA A 77 -0.10 -7.82 -8.95
N GLN A 78 0.98 -8.59 -8.90
CA GLN A 78 1.10 -9.85 -9.64
C GLN A 78 0.06 -10.88 -9.18
N PHE A 79 -0.25 -10.93 -7.89
CA PHE A 79 -1.30 -11.79 -7.36
C PHE A 79 -2.68 -11.40 -7.92
N GLU A 80 -3.07 -10.13 -7.86
CA GLU A 80 -4.36 -9.68 -8.42
C GLU A 80 -4.43 -9.87 -9.94
N GLU A 81 -3.35 -9.59 -10.66
CA GLU A 81 -3.26 -9.82 -12.10
C GLU A 81 -3.43 -11.31 -12.44
N SER A 82 -2.80 -12.22 -11.69
CA SER A 82 -2.97 -13.67 -11.92
C SER A 82 -4.37 -14.16 -11.59
N MET A 83 -5.04 -13.57 -10.59
CA MET A 83 -6.45 -13.85 -10.27
C MET A 83 -7.41 -13.36 -11.36
N ILE A 84 -7.11 -12.22 -11.99
CA ILE A 84 -7.87 -11.71 -13.14
C ILE A 84 -7.65 -12.60 -14.35
N ALA A 85 -6.39 -12.91 -14.69
CA ALA A 85 -6.04 -13.76 -15.83
C ALA A 85 -6.70 -15.15 -15.74
N ALA A 86 -6.62 -15.81 -14.58
CA ALA A 86 -7.25 -17.10 -14.36
C ALA A 86 -8.79 -17.04 -14.51
N LYS A 87 -9.41 -15.93 -14.07
CA LYS A 87 -10.86 -15.74 -14.24
C LYS A 87 -11.22 -15.55 -15.70
N MET A 88 -10.48 -14.71 -16.44
CA MET A 88 -10.69 -14.49 -17.87
C MET A 88 -10.55 -15.78 -18.69
N GLU A 89 -9.57 -16.63 -18.37
CA GLU A 89 -9.37 -17.93 -19.02
C GLU A 89 -10.56 -18.86 -18.76
N THR A 90 -10.98 -18.97 -17.49
CA THR A 90 -12.14 -19.81 -17.10
C THR A 90 -13.42 -19.37 -17.81
N THR A 91 -13.68 -18.07 -17.86
CA THR A 91 -14.84 -17.48 -18.52
C THR A 91 -14.79 -17.64 -20.05
N SER A 92 -13.59 -17.63 -20.65
CA SER A 92 -13.42 -17.93 -22.09
C SER A 92 -13.68 -19.39 -22.44
N GLU A 93 -13.40 -20.33 -21.53
CA GLU A 93 -13.56 -21.78 -21.78
C GLU A 93 -14.99 -22.28 -21.52
N LEU A 94 -15.62 -21.79 -20.44
CA LEU A 94 -16.92 -22.29 -19.96
C LEU A 94 -18.11 -21.48 -20.49
N GLY A 95 -17.87 -20.33 -21.11
CA GLY A 95 -18.89 -19.38 -21.54
C GLY A 95 -19.13 -18.28 -20.49
N GLN A 96 -19.57 -17.10 -20.96
CA GLN A 96 -19.88 -15.94 -20.11
C GLN A 96 -21.32 -16.01 -19.59
N ASP A 97 -21.46 -16.05 -18.26
CA ASP A 97 -22.70 -15.76 -17.56
C ASP A 97 -22.62 -14.35 -16.91
N GLU A 98 -23.77 -13.71 -16.64
CA GLU A 98 -23.83 -12.36 -16.05
C GLU A 98 -23.08 -12.26 -14.71
N ASP A 99 -23.12 -13.31 -13.88
CA ASP A 99 -22.41 -13.37 -12.60
C ASP A 99 -20.88 -13.37 -12.76
N ASP A 100 -20.38 -13.97 -13.85
CA ASP A 100 -18.95 -14.04 -14.15
C ASP A 100 -18.40 -12.69 -14.62
N ASP A 101 -19.20 -11.94 -15.39
CA ASP A 101 -18.85 -10.59 -15.81
C ASP A 101 -18.80 -9.62 -14.60
N ILE A 102 -19.75 -9.75 -13.66
CA ILE A 102 -19.75 -8.95 -12.42
C ILE A 102 -18.52 -9.26 -11.55
N ASP A 103 -18.14 -10.54 -11.38
CA ASP A 103 -16.92 -10.90 -10.62
C ASP A 103 -15.65 -10.35 -11.31
N LEU A 104 -15.57 -10.42 -12.63
CA LEU A 104 -14.43 -9.90 -13.38
C LEU A 104 -14.32 -8.37 -13.25
N GLU A 105 -15.44 -7.64 -13.40
CA GLU A 105 -15.48 -6.19 -13.23
C GLU A 105 -15.05 -5.78 -11.81
N LEU A 106 -15.52 -6.51 -10.79
CA LEU A 106 -15.11 -6.26 -9.40
C LEU A 106 -13.61 -6.46 -9.19
N ARG A 107 -13.00 -7.48 -9.79
CA ARG A 107 -11.56 -7.71 -9.71
C ARG A 107 -10.76 -6.64 -10.44
N LEU A 108 -11.20 -6.23 -11.63
CA LEU A 108 -10.59 -5.15 -12.39
C LEU A 108 -10.63 -3.83 -11.61
N ALA A 109 -11.79 -3.48 -11.03
CA ALA A 109 -11.95 -2.27 -10.23
C ALA A 109 -11.02 -2.27 -8.99
N ARG A 110 -10.86 -3.42 -8.33
CA ARG A 110 -9.91 -3.56 -7.21
C ARG A 110 -8.46 -3.37 -7.66
N PHE A 111 -8.08 -3.99 -8.78
CA PHE A 111 -6.73 -3.87 -9.32
C PHE A 111 -6.42 -2.43 -9.74
N GLU A 112 -7.34 -1.77 -10.42
CA GLU A 112 -7.21 -0.36 -10.78
C GLU A 112 -7.06 0.52 -9.53
N LEU A 113 -7.86 0.28 -8.49
CA LEU A 113 -7.72 0.98 -7.22
C LEU A 113 -6.34 0.77 -6.58
N LEU A 114 -5.79 -0.44 -6.64
CA LEU A 114 -4.45 -0.73 -6.14
C LEU A 114 -3.37 0.05 -6.91
N ILE A 115 -3.43 0.04 -8.24
CA ILE A 115 -2.45 0.73 -9.10
C ILE A 115 -2.54 2.24 -8.94
N THR A 116 -3.74 2.80 -8.90
CA THR A 116 -3.96 4.25 -8.71
C THR A 116 -3.48 4.72 -7.34
N ARG A 117 -3.57 3.89 -6.29
CA ARG A 117 -3.04 4.19 -4.94
C ARG A 117 -1.51 4.17 -4.85
N ARG A 118 -0.80 3.51 -5.77
CA ARG A 118 0.67 3.30 -5.70
C ARG A 118 1.47 4.57 -5.36
N PRO A 119 1.24 5.74 -6.00
CA PRO A 119 2.02 6.95 -5.73
C PRO A 119 1.85 7.45 -4.28
N LEU A 120 0.62 7.44 -3.77
CA LEU A 120 0.29 7.86 -2.40
C LEU A 120 0.87 6.89 -1.36
N LEU A 121 0.80 5.59 -1.63
CA LEU A 121 1.38 4.57 -0.76
C LEU A 121 2.90 4.69 -0.69
N LEU A 122 3.57 4.88 -1.83
CA LEU A 122 5.00 5.10 -1.88
C LEU A 122 5.41 6.38 -1.14
N ASN A 123 4.68 7.48 -1.35
CA ASN A 123 4.94 8.73 -0.64
C ASN A 123 4.75 8.57 0.88
N SER A 124 3.76 7.78 1.32
CA SER A 124 3.56 7.46 2.74
C SER A 124 4.77 6.71 3.32
N VAL A 125 5.37 5.78 2.58
CA VAL A 125 6.61 5.08 2.99
C VAL A 125 7.77 6.07 3.13
N LEU A 126 7.94 6.98 2.18
CA LEU A 126 9.00 8.00 2.23
C LEU A 126 8.83 8.96 3.43
N LEU A 127 7.60 9.33 3.76
CA LEU A 127 7.29 10.16 4.92
C LEU A 127 7.46 9.39 6.25
N ARG A 128 7.17 8.09 6.30
CA ARG A 128 7.51 7.24 7.46
C ARG A 128 9.03 7.16 7.66
N GLN A 129 9.79 7.09 6.58
CA GLN A 129 11.26 7.04 6.63
C GLN A 129 11.87 8.37 7.08
N ASN A 130 11.35 9.50 6.58
CA ASN A 130 11.76 10.83 7.02
C ASN A 130 10.55 11.79 7.06
N PRO A 131 9.92 11.97 8.23
CA PRO A 131 8.74 12.83 8.38
C PRO A 131 9.10 14.32 8.26
N HIS A 132 10.38 14.68 8.31
CA HIS A 132 10.86 16.05 8.19
C HIS A 132 11.28 16.42 6.75
N ASN A 133 10.99 15.56 5.77
CA ASN A 133 11.28 15.83 4.36
C ASN A 133 10.21 16.71 3.72
N VAL A 134 10.49 18.01 3.65
CA VAL A 134 9.57 19.02 3.10
C VAL A 134 9.17 18.73 1.65
N HIS A 135 10.08 18.17 0.85
CA HIS A 135 9.80 17.87 -0.56
C HIS A 135 8.75 16.77 -0.73
N GLU A 136 8.76 15.77 0.15
CA GLU A 136 7.78 14.67 0.10
C GLU A 136 6.38 15.14 0.54
N TRP A 137 6.29 16.09 1.47
CA TRP A 137 5.02 16.72 1.83
C TRP A 137 4.42 17.51 0.66
N HIS A 138 5.22 18.30 -0.06
CA HIS A 138 4.77 18.98 -1.28
C HIS A 138 4.32 18.01 -2.37
N LYS A 139 5.05 16.92 -2.57
CA LYS A 139 4.63 15.86 -3.50
C LYS A 139 3.29 15.26 -3.08
N ARG A 140 3.09 15.02 -1.78
CA ARG A 140 1.81 14.50 -1.26
C ARG A 140 0.64 15.41 -1.57
N VAL A 141 0.82 16.72 -1.38
CA VAL A 141 -0.21 17.71 -1.74
C VAL A 141 -0.55 17.62 -3.22
N LYS A 142 0.46 17.55 -4.10
CA LYS A 142 0.24 17.39 -5.54
C LYS A 142 -0.49 16.08 -5.88
N LEU A 143 -0.26 14.99 -5.15
CA LEU A 143 -0.99 13.74 -5.34
C LEU A 143 -2.47 13.82 -4.94
N TYR A 144 -2.85 14.81 -4.12
CA TYR A 144 -4.24 15.09 -3.74
C TYR A 144 -4.87 16.24 -4.53
N GLU A 145 -4.30 16.61 -5.68
CA GLU A 145 -4.88 17.62 -6.57
C GLU A 145 -6.36 17.31 -6.89
N GLY A 146 -7.21 18.33 -6.81
CA GLY A 146 -8.67 18.17 -6.93
C GLY A 146 -9.38 17.68 -5.66
N GLN A 147 -8.68 17.44 -4.55
CA GLN A 147 -9.27 17.02 -3.27
C GLN A 147 -8.93 18.01 -2.13
N PRO A 148 -9.62 19.17 -2.05
CA PRO A 148 -9.27 20.24 -1.11
C PRO A 148 -9.15 19.80 0.35
N ARG A 149 -10.07 18.94 0.82
CA ARG A 149 -10.04 18.42 2.20
C ARG A 149 -8.75 17.64 2.49
N GLN A 150 -8.28 16.82 1.55
CA GLN A 150 -7.05 16.04 1.72
C GLN A 150 -5.81 16.94 1.67
N ILE A 151 -5.83 17.98 0.83
CA ILE A 151 -4.75 18.99 0.75
C ILE A 151 -4.61 19.72 2.08
N ILE A 152 -5.71 20.24 2.64
CA ILE A 152 -5.73 20.95 3.93
C ILE A 152 -5.23 20.04 5.05
N ASN A 153 -5.73 18.80 5.12
CA ASN A 153 -5.26 17.82 6.11
C ASN A 153 -3.76 17.55 5.97
N THR A 154 -3.27 17.40 4.74
CA THR A 154 -1.85 17.15 4.47
C THR A 154 -0.97 18.31 4.92
N TYR A 155 -1.34 19.56 4.64
CA TYR A 155 -0.60 20.74 5.12
C TYR A 155 -0.64 20.85 6.64
N THR A 156 -1.79 20.61 7.25
CA THR A 156 -1.97 20.63 8.71
C THR A 156 -1.07 19.59 9.39
N GLU A 157 -1.06 18.36 8.87
CA GLU A 157 -0.20 17.28 9.37
C GLU A 157 1.28 17.61 9.16
N ALA A 158 1.66 18.15 7.99
CA ALA A 158 3.04 18.51 7.69
C ALA A 158 3.58 19.56 8.68
N VAL A 159 2.79 20.60 8.97
CA VAL A 159 3.16 21.67 9.91
C VAL A 159 3.31 21.15 11.33
N GLN A 160 2.45 20.23 11.77
CA GLN A 160 2.53 19.61 13.11
C GLN A 160 3.70 18.62 13.23
N THR A 161 4.10 18.01 12.12
CA THR A 161 5.08 16.91 12.11
C THR A 161 6.52 17.38 11.89
N ILE A 162 6.72 18.45 11.12
CA ILE A 162 8.06 18.90 10.71
C ILE A 162 8.72 19.72 11.82
N ASP A 163 9.81 19.18 12.36
CA ASP A 163 10.76 19.94 13.18
C ASP A 163 11.69 20.74 12.25
N ALA A 164 11.66 22.07 12.37
CA ALA A 164 12.44 22.98 11.53
C ALA A 164 13.95 22.73 11.62
N ILE A 165 14.46 22.21 12.74
CA ILE A 165 15.89 21.93 12.95
C ILE A 165 16.31 20.67 12.18
N LYS A 166 15.41 19.69 12.06
CA LYS A 166 15.65 18.40 11.39
C LYS A 166 15.23 18.39 9.92
N ALA A 167 14.61 19.48 9.46
CA ALA A 167 13.98 19.54 8.15
C ALA A 167 14.99 19.36 7.01
N THR A 168 14.65 18.49 6.06
CA THR A 168 15.34 18.42 4.78
C THR A 168 14.56 19.24 3.76
N GLY A 169 15.08 20.41 3.41
CA GLY A 169 14.42 21.38 2.52
C GLY A 169 14.12 22.70 3.24
N LYS A 170 13.11 23.43 2.74
CA LYS A 170 12.75 24.77 3.23
C LYS A 170 11.39 24.74 3.94
N PRO A 171 11.31 24.63 5.28
CA PRO A 171 10.03 24.52 6.00
C PRO A 171 9.03 25.63 5.68
N HIS A 172 9.51 26.87 5.55
CA HIS A 172 8.67 28.03 5.21
C HIS A 172 7.92 27.87 3.88
N SER A 173 8.43 27.04 2.95
CA SER A 173 7.76 26.80 1.67
C SER A 173 6.39 26.13 1.83
N LEU A 174 6.18 25.33 2.88
CA LEU A 174 4.87 24.72 3.16
C LEU A 174 3.84 25.78 3.53
N TRP A 175 4.21 26.72 4.39
CA TRP A 175 3.35 27.84 4.77
C TRP A 175 3.02 28.74 3.57
N VAL A 176 4.01 29.05 2.73
CA VAL A 176 3.80 29.86 1.52
C VAL A 176 2.87 29.14 0.55
N SER A 177 3.08 27.84 0.30
CA SER A 177 2.21 27.06 -0.58
C SER A 177 0.81 26.87 0.00
N PHE A 178 0.68 26.75 1.32
CA PHE A 178 -0.61 26.63 1.98
C PHE A 178 -1.40 27.94 1.91
N ALA A 179 -0.75 29.09 2.12
CA ALA A 179 -1.36 30.40 1.93
C ALA A 179 -1.80 30.63 0.48
N ARG A 180 -0.95 30.28 -0.49
CA ARG A 180 -1.33 30.33 -1.92
C ARG A 180 -2.52 29.44 -2.25
N PHE A 181 -2.60 28.26 -1.62
CA PHE A 181 -3.76 27.39 -1.80
C PHE A 181 -5.06 28.07 -1.35
N TYR A 182 -5.07 28.79 -0.22
CA TYR A 182 -6.25 29.57 0.18
C TYR A 182 -6.52 30.77 -0.73
N GLU A 183 -5.47 31.48 -1.17
CA GLU A 183 -5.58 32.60 -2.12
C GLU A 183 -6.20 32.14 -3.46
N ASP A 184 -5.71 31.04 -4.03
CA ASP A 184 -6.21 30.46 -5.29
C ASP A 184 -7.67 29.96 -5.19
N ASN A 185 -8.15 29.68 -3.98
CA ASN A 185 -9.53 29.25 -3.70
C ASN A 185 -10.43 30.40 -3.20
N GLU A 186 -9.95 31.65 -3.25
CA GLU A 186 -10.68 32.85 -2.78
C GLU A 186 -11.11 32.79 -1.30
N GLN A 187 -10.38 32.03 -0.48
CA GLN A 187 -10.66 31.83 0.95
C GLN A 187 -9.67 32.61 1.82
N LEU A 188 -9.66 33.94 1.68
CA LEU A 188 -8.70 34.82 2.40
C LEU A 188 -9.10 35.14 3.84
N ASP A 189 -10.36 34.89 4.21
CA ASP A 189 -10.94 35.27 5.52
C ASP A 189 -11.00 34.10 6.54
N ASP A 190 -10.58 32.90 6.15
CA ASP A 190 -10.52 31.67 6.99
C ASP A 190 -9.10 31.40 7.53
#